data_AF-A0AB39VK81-F1
#
_entry.id   AF-A0AB39VK81-F1
#
_cell.length_a   1.000
_cell.length_b   1.000
_cell.length_c   1.000
_cell.angle_alpha   90.00
_cell.angle_beta   90.00
_cell.angle_gamma   90.00
#
_symmetry.space_group_name_H-M   'P 1'
#
loop_
_entity.id
_entity.type
_entity.pdbx_description
1 polymer ?
#
loop_
_entity_poly.entity_id
_entity_poly.type
_entity_poly.pdbx_seq_one_letter_code
_entity_poly.pdbx_strand_id
1 'polypeptide(L)'
;MKKARKYIFDIEVFPNYFCVVAKQLNGKDIFVIDSDNFNQQKKRLYDIVSKNVMISYAGHGFDDLIINELLRYKNRVAKRFLLNKNINEIQNLYKEKYKNGKCEFYSYDIADEYDLKLGVKGFEFNLGENIEEQDFANFNKSIKKDNYDEIVEKVVDYCLKDVLATEKMYNYVSKNKNNWEEKENLLNIITTGNYKNSMKLKTKIKYLYYNNDKLLSLILKNNLNIEQPKMIPKKVFKTVEESYYLNDNVYKLSIKDDFLYNSLLENKMFKKNDLNILEKISKNLLLQSSYLKGITKKYERIILKKLKKYFRKKNIKVLEVFKNEVFLLIDKNVEELKTKMENKYSNILEINYISNFLKDKKSLLYEIDKKITGTNEFDYGNLIIPRQHIWLIKVLKNYFFDKKNIETEIKELFLKNPDVFFLYASIYENIYACDNDGKVLYEDNDRLRKNRKYRLYFSKTGNYKVVIQEKNKYYKKFGFGDVNSNLYKVKKVETNVNEFEDYEDMDLCSYIDYAKNYIDENFSEESNS
;
A
#
# COMPACT_ATOMS: atom_id res chain seq x y z
N MET A 1 -15.40 11.30 28.70
CA MET A 1 -16.15 10.50 27.70
C MET A 1 -15.48 9.14 27.60
N LYS A 2 -16.21 8.01 27.62
CA LYS A 2 -15.66 6.72 27.19
C LYS A 2 -15.14 6.91 25.75
N LYS A 3 -13.88 6.55 25.47
CA LYS A 3 -13.34 6.56 24.11
C LYS A 3 -14.32 5.77 23.21
N ALA A 4 -14.68 6.33 22.06
CA ALA A 4 -15.52 5.63 21.09
C ALA A 4 -14.86 4.29 20.75
N ARG A 5 -15.63 3.20 20.72
CA ARG A 5 -15.07 1.91 20.28
C ARG A 5 -14.80 1.99 18.78
N LYS A 6 -13.95 1.09 18.31
CA LYS A 6 -13.62 0.92 16.89
C LYS A 6 -14.18 -0.42 16.44
N TYR A 7 -14.80 -0.45 15.28
CA TYR A 7 -15.30 -1.65 14.64
C TYR A 7 -14.72 -1.71 13.23
N ILE A 8 -14.22 -2.88 12.84
CA ILE A 8 -13.85 -3.15 11.45
C ILE A 8 -15.04 -3.82 10.78
N PHE A 9 -15.33 -3.46 9.55
CA PHE A 9 -16.43 -4.05 8.81
C PHE A 9 -16.09 -4.23 7.35
N ASP A 10 -16.84 -5.13 6.73
CA ASP A 10 -16.83 -5.41 5.31
C ASP A 10 -18.26 -5.76 4.85
N ILE A 11 -18.51 -5.68 3.55
CA ILE A 11 -19.86 -5.83 2.98
C ILE A 11 -19.83 -6.65 1.69
N GLU A 12 -20.70 -7.66 1.62
CA GLU A 12 -20.91 -8.44 0.42
C GLU A 12 -22.34 -8.31 -0.14
N VAL A 13 -22.46 -8.22 -1.46
CA VAL A 13 -23.73 -7.93 -2.14
C VAL A 13 -23.97 -8.81 -3.36
N PHE A 14 -25.19 -9.35 -3.41
CA PHE A 14 -25.83 -10.00 -4.55
C PHE A 14 -27.10 -9.24 -4.95
N PRO A 15 -27.67 -9.48 -6.14
CA PRO A 15 -28.89 -8.83 -6.56
C PRO A 15 -30.09 -9.04 -5.63
N ASN A 16 -30.14 -10.17 -4.92
CA ASN A 16 -31.23 -10.54 -4.01
C ASN A 16 -30.77 -10.75 -2.55
N TYR A 17 -29.53 -10.43 -2.20
CA TYR A 17 -28.99 -10.64 -0.85
C TYR A 17 -27.85 -9.65 -0.56
N PHE A 18 -27.64 -9.32 0.72
CA PHE A 18 -26.45 -8.61 1.18
C PHE A 18 -26.08 -9.12 2.57
N CYS A 19 -24.81 -8.95 2.93
CA CYS A 19 -24.29 -9.20 4.27
C CYS A 19 -23.36 -8.04 4.68
N VAL A 20 -23.46 -7.61 5.92
CA VAL A 20 -22.55 -6.69 6.60
C VAL A 20 -21.99 -7.43 7.80
N VAL A 21 -20.69 -7.67 7.82
CA VAL A 21 -20.00 -8.22 8.98
C VAL A 21 -19.24 -7.09 9.66
N ALA A 22 -19.42 -6.92 10.96
CA ALA A 22 -18.67 -5.96 11.76
C ALA A 22 -18.11 -6.63 13.02
N LYS A 23 -16.83 -6.42 13.28
CA LYS A 23 -16.11 -6.94 14.44
C LYS A 23 -15.55 -5.78 15.27
N GLN A 24 -15.71 -5.84 16.59
CA GLN A 24 -15.02 -4.90 17.46
C GLN A 24 -13.51 -5.08 17.32
N LEU A 25 -12.79 -3.99 17.05
CA LEU A 25 -11.33 -3.99 16.91
C LEU A 25 -10.68 -4.59 18.17
N ASN A 26 -9.87 -5.63 17.97
CA ASN A 26 -9.19 -6.43 18.99
C ASN A 26 -10.13 -7.06 20.04
N GLY A 27 -11.44 -7.04 19.81
CA GLY A 27 -12.45 -7.69 20.62
C GLY A 27 -12.92 -9.01 20.03
N LYS A 28 -13.79 -9.72 20.75
CA LYS A 28 -14.46 -10.94 20.28
C LYS A 28 -15.85 -10.68 19.69
N ASP A 29 -16.40 -9.49 19.95
CA ASP A 29 -17.76 -9.13 19.52
C ASP A 29 -17.83 -9.02 18.00
N ILE A 30 -18.40 -10.03 17.35
CA ILE A 30 -18.75 -10.05 15.93
C ILE A 30 -20.26 -9.90 15.81
N PHE A 31 -20.67 -9.19 14.78
CA PHE A 31 -22.07 -8.96 14.47
C PHE A 31 -22.27 -9.03 12.97
N VAL A 32 -23.28 -9.79 12.57
CA VAL A 32 -23.65 -10.03 11.17
C VAL A 32 -25.06 -9.49 10.96
N ILE A 33 -25.22 -8.64 9.95
CA ILE A 33 -26.52 -8.22 9.44
C ILE A 33 -26.63 -8.63 8.01
N ASP A 34 -27.76 -9.19 7.64
CA ASP A 34 -28.04 -9.54 6.27
C ASP A 34 -29.48 -9.21 5.88
N SER A 35 -29.84 -9.56 4.65
CA SER A 35 -31.21 -9.41 4.14
C SER A 35 -32.28 -10.09 4.97
N ASP A 36 -31.94 -11.18 5.67
CA ASP A 36 -32.87 -12.03 6.40
C ASP A 36 -33.18 -11.46 7.79
N ASN A 37 -32.16 -10.92 8.46
CA ASN A 37 -32.29 -10.40 9.82
C ASN A 37 -32.34 -8.87 9.93
N PHE A 38 -32.21 -8.13 8.81
CA PHE A 38 -32.09 -6.66 8.81
C PHE A 38 -33.15 -5.94 9.66
N ASN A 39 -34.42 -6.29 9.49
CA ASN A 39 -35.50 -5.61 10.22
C ASN A 39 -35.40 -5.78 11.74
N GLN A 40 -34.86 -6.92 12.20
CA GLN A 40 -34.64 -7.22 13.61
C GLN A 40 -33.40 -6.50 14.14
N GLN A 41 -32.34 -6.40 13.33
CA GLN A 41 -31.01 -5.91 13.77
C GLN A 41 -30.67 -4.45 13.40
N LYS A 42 -31.46 -3.76 12.56
CA LYS A 42 -31.16 -2.39 12.10
C LYS A 42 -31.00 -1.34 13.20
N LYS A 43 -31.66 -1.48 14.35
CA LYS A 43 -31.47 -0.58 15.50
C LYS A 43 -30.05 -0.73 16.06
N ARG A 44 -29.58 -1.98 16.17
CA ARG A 44 -28.21 -2.31 16.60
C ARG A 44 -27.18 -1.77 15.61
N LEU A 45 -27.41 -1.90 14.30
CA LEU A 45 -26.57 -1.27 13.26
C LEU A 45 -26.41 0.23 13.51
N TYR A 46 -27.55 0.91 13.66
CA TYR A 46 -27.57 2.36 13.86
C TYR A 46 -26.84 2.77 15.13
N ASP A 47 -27.04 2.04 16.23
CA ASP A 47 -26.36 2.31 17.50
C ASP A 47 -24.85 2.12 17.38
N ILE A 48 -24.39 1.08 16.68
CA ILE A 48 -22.96 0.85 16.45
C ILE A 48 -22.39 1.98 15.61
N VAL A 49 -22.96 2.24 14.43
CA VAL A 49 -22.47 3.24 13.46
C VAL A 49 -22.48 4.67 14.02
N SER A 50 -23.50 5.04 14.82
CA SER A 50 -23.64 6.41 15.31
C SER A 50 -22.81 6.75 16.55
N LYS A 51 -22.32 5.73 17.28
CA LYS A 51 -21.59 5.89 18.55
C LYS A 51 -20.13 5.45 18.48
N ASN A 52 -19.73 4.78 17.40
CA ASN A 52 -18.40 4.19 17.25
C ASN A 52 -17.75 4.60 15.93
N VAL A 53 -16.45 4.34 15.84
CA VAL A 53 -15.67 4.53 14.62
C VAL A 53 -15.71 3.24 13.83
N MET A 54 -16.26 3.30 12.63
CA MET A 54 -16.22 2.19 11.69
C MET A 54 -14.96 2.30 10.84
N ILE A 55 -14.22 1.21 10.69
CA ILE A 55 -12.95 1.09 9.96
C ILE A 55 -13.20 0.15 8.79
N SER A 56 -12.77 0.55 7.60
CA SER A 56 -12.92 -0.22 6.36
C SER A 56 -11.59 -0.24 5.60
N TYR A 57 -11.48 -1.12 4.61
CA TYR A 57 -10.47 -1.06 3.58
C TYR A 57 -11.12 -0.61 2.27
N ALA A 58 -10.72 0.55 1.72
CA ALA A 58 -11.29 1.12 0.49
C ALA A 58 -12.81 1.43 0.56
N GLY A 59 -13.36 1.62 1.77
CA GLY A 59 -14.80 1.71 2.01
C GLY A 59 -15.48 3.03 1.60
N HIS A 60 -14.74 4.13 1.35
CA HIS A 60 -15.34 5.42 0.94
C HIS A 60 -16.15 5.35 -0.36
N GLY A 61 -15.96 4.28 -1.14
CA GLY A 61 -16.73 3.99 -2.33
C GLY A 61 -18.00 3.19 -2.03
N PHE A 62 -17.90 1.87 -2.16
CA PHE A 62 -19.05 0.97 -2.18
C PHE A 62 -19.66 0.77 -0.79
N ASP A 63 -18.86 0.39 0.20
CA ASP A 63 -19.36 -0.04 1.51
C ASP A 63 -20.05 1.09 2.27
N ASP A 64 -19.45 2.29 2.26
CA ASP A 64 -20.06 3.47 2.87
C ASP A 64 -21.42 3.79 2.24
N LEU A 65 -21.57 3.67 0.91
CA LEU A 65 -22.86 3.88 0.24
C LEU A 65 -23.90 2.86 0.69
N ILE A 66 -23.53 1.58 0.84
CA ILE A 66 -24.43 0.55 1.34
C ILE A 66 -24.87 0.87 2.78
N ILE A 67 -23.93 1.20 3.69
CA ILE A 67 -24.28 1.59 5.06
C ILE A 67 -25.25 2.79 5.05
N ASN A 68 -25.01 3.80 4.22
CA ASN A 68 -25.89 4.95 4.12
C ASN A 68 -27.30 4.58 3.65
N GLU A 69 -27.44 3.67 2.68
CA GLU A 69 -28.75 3.16 2.25
C GLU A 69 -29.46 2.41 3.39
N LEU A 70 -28.74 1.54 4.11
CA LEU A 70 -29.29 0.82 5.27
C LEU A 70 -29.79 1.80 6.36
N LEU A 71 -29.07 2.89 6.62
CA LEU A 71 -29.44 3.88 7.64
C LEU A 71 -30.78 4.59 7.32
N ARG A 72 -31.21 4.66 6.05
CA ARG A 72 -32.52 5.25 5.66
C ARG A 72 -33.70 4.47 6.23
N TYR A 73 -33.51 3.19 6.54
CA TYR A 73 -34.55 2.32 7.07
C TYR A 73 -34.60 2.27 8.61
N LYS A 74 -33.78 3.07 9.31
CA LYS A 74 -33.70 3.07 10.79
C LYS A 74 -35.07 2.99 11.48
N ASN A 75 -36.02 3.82 11.03
CA ASN A 75 -37.35 3.97 11.63
C ASN A 75 -38.48 3.37 10.76
N ARG A 76 -38.16 2.55 9.74
CA ARG A 76 -39.14 2.01 8.79
C ARG A 76 -38.92 0.53 8.57
N VAL A 77 -39.98 -0.25 8.41
CA VAL A 77 -39.86 -1.66 8.00
C VAL A 77 -39.35 -1.69 6.55
N ALA A 78 -38.20 -2.34 6.33
CA ALA A 78 -37.67 -2.53 4.99
C ALA A 78 -38.36 -3.73 4.35
N LYS A 79 -39.02 -3.53 3.21
CA LYS A 79 -39.46 -4.64 2.37
C LYS A 79 -38.23 -5.22 1.71
N ARG A 80 -37.88 -6.48 2.04
CA ARG A 80 -36.63 -7.14 1.61
C ARG A 80 -36.35 -7.01 0.11
N PHE A 81 -37.36 -7.23 -0.73
CA PHE A 81 -37.24 -7.07 -2.18
C PHE A 81 -36.78 -5.66 -2.59
N LEU A 82 -37.40 -4.62 -2.02
CA LEU A 82 -37.06 -3.23 -2.33
C LEU A 82 -35.68 -2.85 -1.79
N LEU A 83 -35.36 -3.31 -0.57
CA LEU A 83 -34.05 -3.10 0.03
C LEU A 83 -32.93 -3.67 -0.86
N ASN A 84 -33.08 -4.93 -1.27
CA ASN A 84 -32.06 -5.62 -2.06
C ASN A 84 -31.97 -5.05 -3.48
N LYS A 85 -33.12 -4.61 -4.05
CA LYS A 85 -33.12 -3.87 -5.31
C LYS A 85 -32.29 -2.58 -5.21
N ASN A 86 -32.51 -1.75 -4.18
CA ASN A 86 -31.78 -0.50 -4.00
C ASN A 86 -30.27 -0.73 -3.79
N ILE A 87 -29.90 -1.74 -2.99
CA ILE A 87 -28.49 -2.10 -2.77
C ILE A 87 -27.84 -2.59 -4.08
N ASN A 88 -28.53 -3.42 -4.85
CA ASN A 88 -28.05 -3.88 -6.16
C ASN A 88 -27.93 -2.74 -7.18
N GLU A 89 -28.81 -1.74 -7.15
CA GLU A 89 -28.68 -0.53 -7.96
C GLU A 89 -27.39 0.23 -7.62
N ILE A 90 -27.02 0.35 -6.34
CA ILE A 90 -25.74 0.93 -5.91
C ILE A 90 -24.57 0.11 -6.47
N GLN A 91 -24.63 -1.22 -6.41
CA GLN A 91 -23.60 -2.11 -6.97
C GLN A 91 -23.40 -1.88 -8.47
N ASN A 92 -24.48 -1.66 -9.22
CA ASN A 92 -24.41 -1.38 -10.67
C ASN A 92 -23.90 0.03 -10.96
N LEU A 93 -24.37 1.04 -10.22
CA LEU A 93 -23.91 2.42 -10.37
C LEU A 93 -22.43 2.60 -10.01
N TYR A 94 -21.94 1.89 -8.99
CA TYR A 94 -20.53 1.92 -8.62
C TYR A 94 -19.64 1.42 -9.76
N LYS A 95 -20.07 0.38 -10.49
CA LYS A 95 -19.38 -0.11 -11.70
C LYS A 95 -19.35 0.93 -12.83
N GLU A 96 -20.32 1.84 -12.87
CA GLU A 96 -20.49 2.83 -13.96
C GLU A 96 -19.88 4.22 -13.71
N LYS A 97 -19.15 4.42 -12.59
CA LYS A 97 -18.42 5.67 -12.16
C LYS A 97 -19.05 6.47 -11.00
N TYR A 98 -19.90 5.90 -10.15
CA TYR A 98 -20.36 6.63 -8.96
C TYR A 98 -19.26 6.71 -7.88
N LYS A 99 -18.57 7.85 -7.79
CA LYS A 99 -17.59 8.14 -6.72
C LYS A 99 -18.05 9.18 -5.69
N ASN A 100 -19.18 9.87 -5.91
CA ASN A 100 -19.53 11.08 -5.14
C ASN A 100 -21.02 11.13 -4.72
N GLY A 101 -21.50 10.14 -3.94
CA GLY A 101 -22.75 10.28 -3.19
C GLY A 101 -22.54 11.11 -1.93
N LYS A 102 -23.38 12.11 -1.65
CA LYS A 102 -23.39 12.78 -0.35
C LYS A 102 -23.84 11.78 0.72
N CYS A 103 -22.90 11.28 1.49
CA CYS A 103 -23.17 10.36 2.59
C CYS A 103 -23.29 11.09 3.94
N GLU A 104 -24.19 10.62 4.80
CA GLU A 104 -24.23 11.02 6.22
C GLU A 104 -23.17 10.27 7.04
N PHE A 105 -22.87 9.04 6.63
CA PHE A 105 -21.85 8.18 7.23
C PHE A 105 -20.62 8.05 6.33
N TYR A 106 -19.44 8.10 6.94
CA TYR A 106 -18.19 7.70 6.32
C TYR A 106 -17.37 6.87 7.31
N SER A 107 -16.70 5.85 6.82
CA SER A 107 -15.77 5.06 7.59
C SER A 107 -14.36 5.70 7.64
N TYR A 108 -13.55 5.22 8.59
CA TYR A 108 -12.11 5.43 8.58
C TYR A 108 -11.48 4.42 7.62
N ASP A 109 -11.27 4.85 6.38
CA ASP A 109 -10.72 4.04 5.30
C ASP A 109 -9.20 3.92 5.43
N ILE A 110 -8.71 2.73 5.76
CA ILE A 110 -7.27 2.52 5.99
C ILE A 110 -6.46 2.57 4.69
N ALA A 111 -7.07 2.32 3.53
CA ALA A 111 -6.37 2.35 2.25
C ALA A 111 -5.97 3.78 1.87
N ASP A 112 -6.92 4.73 1.97
CA ASP A 112 -6.67 6.15 1.71
C ASP A 112 -5.77 6.78 2.79
N GLU A 113 -6.02 6.44 4.06
CA GLU A 113 -5.29 7.02 5.20
C GLU A 113 -3.79 6.70 5.19
N TYR A 114 -3.43 5.50 4.80
CA TYR A 114 -2.06 5.02 4.80
C TYR A 114 -1.41 5.00 3.40
N ASP A 115 -2.14 5.47 2.38
CA ASP A 115 -1.74 5.39 0.96
C ASP A 115 -1.30 3.98 0.55
N LEU A 116 -2.06 2.97 0.98
CA LEU A 116 -1.71 1.56 0.78
C LEU A 116 -1.77 1.21 -0.71
N LYS A 117 -0.69 0.61 -1.21
CA LYS A 117 -0.61 0.09 -2.59
C LYS A 117 -1.04 -1.38 -2.70
N LEU A 118 -1.31 -2.01 -1.55
CA LEU A 118 -1.56 -3.43 -1.39
C LEU A 118 -2.99 -3.67 -0.89
N GLY A 119 -3.73 -4.55 -1.57
CA GLY A 119 -5.03 -5.05 -1.12
C GLY A 119 -4.93 -6.01 0.05
N VAL A 120 -6.02 -6.18 0.80
CA VAL A 120 -6.13 -7.08 1.96
C VAL A 120 -5.56 -8.48 1.68
N LYS A 121 -6.01 -9.11 0.60
CA LYS A 121 -5.50 -10.42 0.16
C LYS A 121 -4.00 -10.43 -0.18
N GLY A 122 -3.49 -9.34 -0.74
CA GLY A 122 -2.05 -9.23 -1.02
C GLY A 122 -1.22 -9.04 0.25
N PHE A 123 -1.81 -8.46 1.30
CA PHE A 123 -1.18 -8.36 2.61
C PHE A 123 -1.15 -9.69 3.34
N GLU A 124 -2.26 -10.42 3.34
CA GLU A 124 -2.30 -11.81 3.85
C GLU A 124 -1.28 -12.69 3.14
N PHE A 125 -1.12 -12.53 1.82
CA PHE A 125 -0.04 -13.19 1.10
C PHE A 125 1.34 -12.88 1.66
N ASN A 126 1.67 -11.59 1.85
CA ASN A 126 2.98 -11.20 2.34
C ASN A 126 3.24 -11.72 3.78
N LEU A 127 2.19 -12.20 4.47
CA LEU A 127 2.27 -12.90 5.76
C LEU A 127 2.31 -14.43 5.64
N GLY A 128 2.24 -14.99 4.42
CA GLY A 128 2.20 -16.44 4.16
C GLY A 128 0.84 -17.08 4.44
N GLU A 129 -0.23 -16.29 4.55
CA GLU A 129 -1.56 -16.81 4.92
C GLU A 129 -2.30 -17.42 3.73
N ASN A 130 -3.27 -18.30 4.02
CA ASN A 130 -4.16 -18.82 3.00
C ASN A 130 -5.08 -17.71 2.48
N ILE A 131 -5.23 -17.63 1.16
CA ILE A 131 -6.08 -16.64 0.52
C ILE A 131 -7.19 -17.39 -0.18
N GLU A 132 -8.41 -17.28 0.32
CA GLU A 132 -9.56 -17.84 -0.37
C GLU A 132 -10.05 -16.86 -1.45
N GLU A 133 -10.26 -17.39 -2.66
CA GLU A 133 -11.00 -16.67 -3.70
C GLU A 133 -12.46 -17.12 -3.73
N GLN A 134 -13.35 -16.21 -4.11
CA GLN A 134 -14.78 -16.46 -4.17
C GLN A 134 -15.13 -17.51 -5.24
N ASP A 135 -15.13 -18.81 -4.94
CA ASP A 135 -15.47 -19.90 -5.86
C ASP A 135 -16.92 -20.37 -5.80
N PHE A 136 -17.60 -20.06 -4.69
CA PHE A 136 -18.94 -20.55 -4.37
C PHE A 136 -20.07 -19.82 -5.12
N ALA A 137 -19.87 -18.57 -5.57
CA ALA A 137 -20.92 -17.82 -6.27
C ALA A 137 -20.39 -16.69 -7.15
N ASN A 138 -21.26 -16.15 -8.02
CA ASN A 138 -21.00 -14.92 -8.75
C ASN A 138 -21.85 -13.81 -8.12
N PHE A 139 -21.22 -12.83 -7.48
CA PHE A 139 -21.90 -11.67 -6.86
C PHE A 139 -22.81 -10.89 -7.82
N ASN A 140 -22.68 -11.07 -9.14
CA ASN A 140 -23.54 -10.42 -10.14
C ASN A 140 -24.82 -11.20 -10.45
N LYS A 141 -24.99 -12.41 -9.92
CA LYS A 141 -26.17 -13.25 -10.15
C LYS A 141 -26.94 -13.42 -8.85
N SER A 142 -28.26 -13.43 -8.91
CA SER A 142 -29.07 -13.77 -7.75
C SER A 142 -28.71 -15.15 -7.21
N ILE A 143 -28.68 -15.26 -5.88
CA ILE A 143 -28.57 -16.55 -5.19
C ILE A 143 -29.84 -17.35 -5.53
N LYS A 144 -29.67 -18.60 -5.98
CA LYS A 144 -30.81 -19.42 -6.36
C LYS A 144 -31.54 -19.93 -5.11
N LYS A 145 -32.82 -20.24 -5.26
CA LYS A 145 -33.68 -20.62 -4.13
C LYS A 145 -33.32 -22.00 -3.56
N ASP A 146 -32.90 -22.91 -4.41
CA ASP A 146 -32.56 -24.31 -4.11
C ASP A 146 -31.28 -24.45 -3.26
N ASN A 147 -30.37 -23.47 -3.30
CA ASN A 147 -29.12 -23.49 -2.52
C ASN A 147 -28.93 -22.21 -1.69
N TYR A 148 -30.01 -21.52 -1.36
CA TYR A 148 -29.95 -20.19 -0.77
C TYR A 148 -29.16 -20.17 0.56
N ASP A 149 -29.54 -21.04 1.50
CA ASP A 149 -28.95 -21.05 2.85
C ASP A 149 -27.46 -21.43 2.82
N GLU A 150 -27.08 -22.41 2.00
CA GLU A 150 -25.68 -22.83 1.82
C GLU A 150 -24.80 -21.69 1.27
N ILE A 151 -25.29 -20.97 0.26
CA ILE A 151 -24.55 -19.84 -0.31
C ILE A 151 -24.48 -18.69 0.69
N VAL A 152 -25.56 -18.40 1.42
CA VAL A 152 -25.57 -17.36 2.46
C VAL A 152 -24.52 -17.62 3.53
N GLU A 153 -24.41 -18.84 4.04
CA GLU A 153 -23.40 -19.21 5.04
C GLU A 153 -21.97 -18.96 4.52
N LYS A 154 -21.68 -19.38 3.28
CA LYS A 154 -20.38 -19.15 2.63
C LYS A 154 -20.08 -17.67 2.42
N VAL A 155 -21.07 -16.85 2.11
CA VAL A 155 -20.91 -15.40 1.96
C VAL A 155 -20.57 -14.73 3.28
N VAL A 156 -21.25 -15.11 4.36
CA VAL A 156 -20.99 -14.57 5.70
C VAL A 156 -19.58 -14.93 6.16
N ASP A 157 -19.16 -16.18 5.97
CA ASP A 157 -17.80 -16.64 6.30
C ASP A 157 -16.73 -15.90 5.50
N TYR A 158 -16.94 -15.77 4.18
CA TYR A 158 -16.05 -15.01 3.30
C TYR A 158 -15.90 -13.56 3.75
N CYS A 159 -17.01 -12.86 4.04
CA CYS A 159 -16.99 -11.48 4.51
C CYS A 159 -16.31 -11.35 5.89
N LEU A 160 -16.50 -12.32 6.78
CA LEU A 160 -15.81 -12.35 8.07
C LEU A 160 -14.29 -12.49 7.90
N LYS A 161 -13.82 -13.32 6.97
CA LYS A 161 -12.39 -13.46 6.66
C LYS A 161 -11.80 -12.12 6.20
N ASP A 162 -12.46 -11.40 5.30
CA ASP A 162 -12.02 -10.08 4.85
C ASP A 162 -12.00 -9.03 6.00
N VAL A 163 -12.94 -9.10 6.96
CA VAL A 163 -12.91 -8.29 8.20
C VAL A 163 -11.69 -8.60 9.07
N LEU A 164 -11.38 -9.89 9.29
CA LEU A 164 -10.24 -10.33 10.10
C LEU A 164 -8.91 -9.95 9.44
N ALA A 165 -8.81 -10.10 8.13
CA ALA A 165 -7.66 -9.70 7.34
C ALA A 165 -7.43 -8.18 7.40
N THR A 166 -8.50 -7.40 7.28
CA THR A 166 -8.48 -5.93 7.45
C THR A 166 -8.03 -5.53 8.86
N GLU A 167 -8.41 -6.29 9.89
CA GLU A 167 -7.93 -6.08 11.27
C GLU A 167 -6.43 -6.30 11.42
N LYS A 168 -5.92 -7.41 10.88
CA LYS A 168 -4.49 -7.68 10.86
C LYS A 168 -3.73 -6.56 10.17
N MET A 169 -4.22 -6.12 8.99
CA MET A 169 -3.62 -5.01 8.25
C MET A 169 -3.64 -3.71 9.05
N TYR A 170 -4.79 -3.33 9.63
CA TYR A 170 -4.90 -2.11 10.45
C TYR A 170 -3.91 -2.13 11.63
N ASN A 171 -3.82 -3.24 12.35
CA ASN A 171 -2.90 -3.39 13.48
C ASN A 171 -1.44 -3.28 13.03
N TYR A 172 -1.09 -3.83 11.86
CA TYR A 172 0.25 -3.73 11.28
C TYR A 172 0.62 -2.28 10.92
N VAL A 173 -0.26 -1.59 10.18
CA VAL A 173 0.04 -0.23 9.69
C VAL A 173 0.02 0.80 10.83
N SER A 174 -0.89 0.64 11.79
CA SER A 174 -1.01 1.56 12.93
C SER A 174 0.16 1.44 13.92
N LYS A 175 0.77 0.25 14.05
CA LYS A 175 2.00 0.05 14.82
C LYS A 175 3.19 0.83 14.24
N ASN A 176 3.25 0.94 12.92
CA ASN A 176 4.33 1.66 12.21
C ASN A 176 4.08 3.18 12.14
N LYS A 177 2.83 3.60 11.96
CA LYS A 177 2.45 5.03 11.88
C LYS A 177 1.02 5.22 12.40
N ASN A 178 0.84 5.75 13.61
CA ASN A 178 -0.51 5.95 14.13
C ASN A 178 -1.19 7.21 13.54
N ASN A 179 -1.87 7.04 12.40
CA ASN A 179 -2.61 8.14 11.76
C ASN A 179 -3.93 8.48 12.49
N TRP A 180 -4.46 7.58 13.31
CA TRP A 180 -5.76 7.79 13.98
C TRP A 180 -5.70 8.90 15.01
N GLU A 181 -4.67 8.95 15.84
CA GLU A 181 -4.54 9.98 16.88
C GLU A 181 -4.44 11.38 16.27
N GLU A 182 -3.63 11.51 15.22
CA GLU A 182 -3.54 12.75 14.46
C GLU A 182 -4.90 13.09 13.82
N LYS A 183 -5.62 12.11 13.26
CA LYS A 183 -6.96 12.34 12.70
C LYS A 183 -7.93 12.83 13.75
N GLU A 184 -7.97 12.18 14.91
CA GLU A 184 -8.85 12.57 16.01
C GLU A 184 -8.55 14.00 16.50
N ASN A 185 -7.27 14.36 16.56
CA ASN A 185 -6.83 15.72 16.87
C ASN A 185 -7.30 16.74 15.81
N LEU A 186 -7.10 16.48 14.52
CA LEU A 186 -7.57 17.36 13.43
C LEU A 186 -9.09 17.50 13.43
N LEU A 187 -9.82 16.41 13.65
CA LEU A 187 -11.27 16.43 13.80
C LEU A 187 -11.69 17.28 14.98
N ASN A 188 -10.98 17.21 16.11
CA ASN A 188 -11.20 18.10 17.24
C ASN A 188 -10.96 19.55 16.85
N ILE A 189 -9.85 19.91 16.21
CA ILE A 189 -9.56 21.28 15.76
C ILE A 189 -10.66 21.82 14.84
N ILE A 190 -11.08 21.06 13.82
CA ILE A 190 -12.15 21.44 12.88
C ILE A 190 -13.49 21.66 13.58
N THR A 191 -13.77 20.89 14.65
CA THR A 191 -15.08 20.91 15.32
C THR A 191 -15.13 21.78 16.57
N THR A 192 -13.98 22.12 17.18
CA THR A 192 -13.89 22.93 18.40
C THR A 192 -13.63 24.41 18.15
N GLY A 193 -13.27 24.83 16.93
CA GLY A 193 -13.40 26.22 16.50
C GLY A 193 -14.87 26.64 16.56
N ASN A 194 -15.26 27.31 17.64
CA ASN A 194 -16.61 27.81 18.01
C ASN A 194 -17.61 26.88 18.72
N TYR A 195 -17.30 25.63 19.09
CA TYR A 195 -18.27 24.81 19.87
C TYR A 195 -17.60 23.97 20.98
N LYS A 196 -18.11 24.15 22.22
CA LYS A 196 -17.64 23.51 23.47
C LYS A 196 -17.51 21.98 23.35
N ASN A 197 -16.52 21.43 24.06
CA ASN A 197 -16.10 20.04 24.34
C ASN A 197 -17.20 18.96 24.56
N SER A 198 -18.21 18.89 23.69
CA SER A 198 -19.34 17.96 23.80
C SER A 198 -20.00 17.65 22.44
N MET A 199 -19.27 17.78 21.33
CA MET A 199 -19.84 17.54 20.00
C MET A 199 -20.12 16.04 19.77
N LYS A 200 -21.34 15.73 19.33
CA LYS A 200 -21.82 14.38 18.98
C LYS A 200 -20.98 13.81 17.82
N LEU A 201 -20.57 12.54 17.93
CA LEU A 201 -19.79 11.81 16.92
C LEU A 201 -20.33 11.99 15.48
N LYS A 202 -21.67 12.10 15.35
CA LYS A 202 -22.37 12.42 14.09
C LYS A 202 -21.75 13.59 13.29
N THR A 203 -21.30 14.65 13.95
CA THR A 203 -20.71 15.82 13.26
C THR A 203 -19.28 15.56 12.79
N LYS A 204 -18.55 14.64 13.45
CA LYS A 204 -17.18 14.25 13.08
C LYS A 204 -17.17 13.22 11.95
N ILE A 205 -18.16 12.33 11.89
CA ILE A 205 -18.25 11.26 10.89
C ILE A 205 -18.18 11.81 9.46
N LYS A 206 -18.83 12.94 9.16
CA LYS A 206 -18.77 13.56 7.82
C LYS A 206 -17.35 13.93 7.35
N TYR A 207 -16.42 14.12 8.28
CA TYR A 207 -15.03 14.47 8.00
C TYR A 207 -14.13 13.23 7.93
N LEU A 208 -14.61 12.04 8.31
CA LEU A 208 -13.84 10.80 8.15
C LEU A 208 -13.57 10.46 6.68
N TYR A 209 -14.39 10.97 5.76
CA TYR A 209 -14.14 10.94 4.31
C TYR A 209 -12.78 11.53 3.90
N TYR A 210 -12.26 12.50 4.65
CA TYR A 210 -11.01 13.15 4.30
C TYR A 210 -9.85 12.49 5.05
N ASN A 211 -8.79 12.16 4.33
CA ASN A 211 -7.51 11.85 4.97
C ASN A 211 -6.92 13.05 5.73
N ASN A 212 -5.93 12.78 6.57
CA ASN A 212 -5.29 13.78 7.42
C ASN A 212 -4.75 14.99 6.65
N ASP A 213 -4.14 14.80 5.48
CA ASP A 213 -3.65 15.91 4.64
C ASP A 213 -4.80 16.79 4.13
N LYS A 214 -5.90 16.16 3.73
CA LYS A 214 -7.08 16.88 3.27
C LYS A 214 -7.81 17.59 4.42
N LEU A 215 -7.86 17.01 5.62
CA LEU A 215 -8.37 17.67 6.82
C LEU A 215 -7.54 18.88 7.20
N LEU A 216 -6.21 18.75 7.20
CA LEU A 216 -5.31 19.87 7.41
C LEU A 216 -5.58 20.98 6.39
N SER A 217 -5.67 20.63 5.09
CA SER A 217 -6.01 21.60 4.04
C SER A 217 -7.32 22.36 4.32
N LEU A 218 -8.34 21.67 4.85
CA LEU A 218 -9.61 22.31 5.23
C LEU A 218 -9.46 23.23 6.44
N ILE A 219 -8.68 22.85 7.45
CA ILE A 219 -8.35 23.71 8.60
C ILE A 219 -7.68 24.99 8.10
N LEU A 220 -6.65 24.84 7.26
CA LEU A 220 -5.87 25.97 6.76
C LEU A 220 -6.73 26.90 5.89
N LYS A 221 -7.53 26.34 4.98
CA LYS A 221 -8.39 27.13 4.09
C LYS A 221 -9.49 27.88 4.86
N ASN A 222 -10.19 27.19 5.76
CA ASN A 222 -11.38 27.75 6.42
C ASN A 222 -11.03 28.66 7.60
N ASN A 223 -9.93 28.39 8.32
CA ASN A 223 -9.58 29.15 9.52
C ASN A 223 -8.50 30.20 9.27
N LEU A 224 -7.61 30.01 8.28
CA LEU A 224 -6.46 30.88 8.08
C LEU A 224 -6.56 31.75 6.81
N ASN A 225 -7.49 31.48 5.88
CA ASN A 225 -7.65 32.19 4.60
C ASN A 225 -6.36 32.30 3.78
N ILE A 226 -5.55 31.25 3.82
CA ILE A 226 -4.25 31.15 3.14
C ILE A 226 -4.48 30.62 1.72
N GLU A 227 -3.93 31.26 0.69
CA GLU A 227 -3.92 30.68 -0.66
C GLU A 227 -2.86 29.59 -0.78
N GLN A 228 -3.14 28.52 -1.53
CA GLN A 228 -2.17 27.46 -1.74
C GLN A 228 -0.94 28.02 -2.49
N PRO A 229 0.28 27.91 -1.93
CA PRO A 229 1.47 28.42 -2.59
C PRO A 229 1.73 27.67 -3.91
N LYS A 230 1.99 28.41 -5.00
CA LYS A 230 2.29 27.81 -6.31
C LYS A 230 3.43 26.81 -6.21
N MET A 231 3.18 25.59 -6.71
CA MET A 231 4.23 24.58 -6.84
C MET A 231 5.23 25.00 -7.92
N ILE A 232 6.52 24.99 -7.57
CA ILE A 232 7.59 25.26 -8.53
C ILE A 232 8.35 23.96 -8.82
N PRO A 233 8.51 23.54 -10.09
CA PRO A 233 9.11 22.26 -10.44
C PRO A 233 10.58 22.11 -10.01
N LYS A 234 10.97 20.87 -9.72
CA LYS A 234 12.31 20.43 -9.30
C LYS A 234 13.26 20.44 -10.51
N LYS A 235 14.04 21.50 -10.70
CA LYS A 235 15.13 21.57 -11.71
C LYS A 235 16.43 22.05 -11.07
N VAL A 236 16.80 21.46 -9.93
CA VAL A 236 18.05 21.87 -9.26
C VAL A 236 19.20 21.04 -9.79
N PHE A 237 19.23 19.73 -9.57
CA PHE A 237 20.33 18.87 -10.05
C PHE A 237 19.99 18.24 -11.41
N LYS A 238 21.01 18.09 -12.25
CA LYS A 238 20.99 17.15 -13.37
C LYS A 238 21.82 15.96 -12.86
N THR A 239 21.20 14.79 -12.74
CA THR A 239 21.92 13.54 -12.55
C THR A 239 22.26 13.02 -13.95
N VAL A 240 23.46 12.50 -14.12
CA VAL A 240 23.81 11.76 -15.36
C VAL A 240 23.18 10.38 -15.21
N GLU A 241 22.61 9.84 -16.30
CA GLU A 241 22.14 8.46 -16.38
C GLU A 241 23.36 7.53 -16.38
N GLU A 242 23.94 7.31 -15.20
CA GLU A 242 25.03 6.35 -15.00
C GLU A 242 24.60 5.33 -13.95
N SER A 243 24.74 4.05 -14.30
CA SER A 243 24.50 2.87 -13.47
C SER A 243 25.76 2.47 -12.68
N TYR A 244 25.51 1.91 -11.48
CA TYR A 244 26.37 1.28 -10.45
C TYR A 244 27.64 1.95 -9.94
N TYR A 245 27.68 2.09 -8.60
CA TYR A 245 28.85 2.35 -7.78
C TYR A 245 28.79 1.43 -6.56
N LEU A 246 29.59 0.37 -6.55
CA LEU A 246 29.85 -0.42 -5.35
C LEU A 246 31.20 0.00 -4.77
N ASN A 247 31.23 0.28 -3.47
CA ASN A 247 32.42 0.56 -2.66
C ASN A 247 33.01 1.96 -2.76
N ASP A 248 32.19 2.95 -3.07
CA ASP A 248 32.60 4.34 -3.10
C ASP A 248 32.32 5.08 -1.78
N ASN A 249 33.08 6.15 -1.51
CA ASN A 249 32.84 7.07 -0.39
C ASN A 249 31.56 7.88 -0.61
N VAL A 250 30.42 7.23 -0.41
CA VAL A 250 29.10 7.82 -0.63
C VAL A 250 28.58 8.48 0.66
N TYR A 251 28.10 9.71 0.51
CA TYR A 251 27.46 10.45 1.60
C TYR A 251 26.04 10.84 1.23
N LYS A 252 25.13 10.66 2.19
CA LYS A 252 23.77 11.17 2.12
C LYS A 252 23.68 12.47 2.91
N LEU A 253 23.30 13.54 2.23
CA LEU A 253 22.96 14.82 2.85
C LEU A 253 21.44 14.97 2.87
N SER A 254 20.86 15.05 4.06
CA SER A 254 19.42 15.22 4.25
C SER A 254 19.14 16.57 4.89
N ILE A 255 18.16 17.32 4.35
CA ILE A 255 17.72 18.55 5.02
C ILE A 255 16.94 18.17 6.27
N LYS A 256 17.36 18.67 7.44
CA LYS A 256 16.72 18.37 8.72
C LYS A 256 15.28 18.82 8.74
N ASP A 257 14.40 17.96 9.23
CA ASP A 257 12.98 18.26 9.37
C ASP A 257 12.75 19.42 10.35
N ASP A 258 13.56 19.57 11.41
CA ASP A 258 13.43 20.70 12.35
C ASP A 258 13.69 22.04 11.66
N PHE A 259 14.68 22.09 10.79
CA PHE A 259 14.96 23.29 10.00
C PHE A 259 13.79 23.64 9.08
N LEU A 260 13.24 22.65 8.38
CA LEU A 260 12.09 22.87 7.49
C LEU A 260 10.84 23.29 8.27
N TYR A 261 10.64 22.73 9.46
CA TYR A 261 9.52 23.05 10.34
C TYR A 261 9.62 24.47 10.90
N ASN A 262 10.77 24.85 11.44
CA ASN A 262 11.00 26.21 11.94
C ASN A 262 10.87 27.22 10.79
N SER A 263 11.43 26.90 9.61
CA SER A 263 11.28 27.74 8.41
C SER A 263 9.83 27.89 7.95
N LEU A 264 9.00 26.86 8.15
CA LEU A 264 7.56 26.90 7.87
C LEU A 264 6.86 27.83 8.86
N LEU A 265 7.10 27.71 10.16
CA LEU A 265 6.46 28.53 11.19
C LEU A 265 6.90 30.00 11.13
N GLU A 266 8.16 30.28 10.79
CA GLU A 266 8.69 31.64 10.59
C GLU A 266 8.19 32.30 9.30
N ASN A 267 7.42 31.58 8.47
CA ASN A 267 6.91 32.15 7.24
C ASN A 267 5.94 33.29 7.53
N LYS A 268 6.24 34.48 6.96
CA LYS A 268 5.45 35.71 7.13
C LYS A 268 3.97 35.58 6.74
N MET A 269 3.59 34.52 6.05
CA MET A 269 2.20 34.22 5.70
C MET A 269 1.35 33.87 6.93
N PHE A 270 1.95 33.32 7.99
CA PHE A 270 1.23 32.94 9.21
C PHE A 270 1.20 34.09 10.22
N LYS A 271 0.01 34.38 10.74
CA LYS A 271 -0.21 35.29 11.87
C LYS A 271 -0.05 34.54 13.19
N LYS A 272 0.09 35.27 14.30
CA LYS A 272 0.25 34.68 15.65
C LYS A 272 -0.85 33.67 16.02
N ASN A 273 -2.11 33.96 15.66
CA ASN A 273 -3.22 33.04 15.92
C ASN A 273 -3.15 31.76 15.07
N ASP A 274 -2.58 31.85 13.87
CA ASP A 274 -2.39 30.71 12.98
C ASP A 274 -1.35 29.75 13.56
N LEU A 275 -0.26 30.30 14.11
CA LEU A 275 0.80 29.54 14.78
C LEU A 275 0.26 28.71 15.94
N ASN A 276 -0.64 29.26 16.76
CA ASN A 276 -1.28 28.52 17.87
C ASN A 276 -2.08 27.28 17.41
N ILE A 277 -2.56 27.27 16.16
CA ILE A 277 -3.25 26.11 15.56
C ILE A 277 -2.21 25.14 15.00
N LEU A 278 -1.22 25.63 14.26
CA LEU A 278 -0.16 24.81 13.66
C LEU A 278 0.66 24.07 14.73
N GLU A 279 0.95 24.70 15.86
CA GLU A 279 1.67 24.08 16.99
C GLU A 279 0.91 22.89 17.62
N LYS A 280 -0.40 22.80 17.40
CA LYS A 280 -1.22 21.65 17.85
C LYS A 280 -1.22 20.49 16.87
N ILE A 281 -0.66 20.67 15.67
CA ILE A 281 -0.63 19.68 14.60
C ILE A 281 0.78 19.09 14.53
N SER A 282 0.88 17.79 14.26
CA SER A 282 2.18 17.14 14.22
C SER A 282 3.10 17.77 13.15
N LYS A 283 4.36 17.99 13.52
CA LYS A 283 5.42 18.44 12.63
C LYS A 283 5.47 17.62 11.33
N ASN A 284 5.36 16.29 11.45
CA ASN A 284 5.42 15.39 10.30
C ASN A 284 4.29 15.65 9.30
N LEU A 285 3.04 15.77 9.77
CA LEU A 285 1.90 16.07 8.90
C LEU A 285 2.06 17.43 8.20
N LEU A 286 2.51 18.46 8.93
CA LEU A 286 2.73 19.80 8.37
C LEU A 286 3.78 19.80 7.25
N LEU A 287 4.89 19.08 7.44
CA LEU A 287 5.95 18.98 6.44
C LEU A 287 5.55 18.14 5.22
N GLN A 288 4.76 17.08 5.42
CA GLN A 288 4.28 16.21 4.35
C GLN A 288 3.06 16.77 3.59
N SER A 289 2.39 17.77 4.16
CA SER A 289 1.12 18.26 3.65
C SER A 289 1.21 18.75 2.22
N SER A 290 0.29 18.31 1.35
CA SER A 290 0.21 18.78 -0.04
C SER A 290 -0.12 20.28 -0.14
N TYR A 291 -0.80 20.82 0.88
CA TYR A 291 -1.19 22.23 0.96
C TYR A 291 0.00 23.12 1.28
N LEU A 292 0.81 22.72 2.27
CA LEU A 292 1.96 23.50 2.74
C LEU A 292 3.25 23.20 1.98
N LYS A 293 3.26 22.13 1.17
CA LYS A 293 4.42 21.66 0.39
C LYS A 293 5.09 22.75 -0.44
N GLY A 294 4.34 23.73 -0.92
CA GLY A 294 4.87 24.85 -1.69
C GLY A 294 5.86 25.71 -0.87
N ILE A 295 5.58 25.92 0.41
CA ILE A 295 6.44 26.68 1.33
C ILE A 295 7.70 25.89 1.63
N THR A 296 7.56 24.65 2.11
CA THR A 296 8.72 23.80 2.48
C THR A 296 9.63 23.54 1.28
N LYS A 297 9.07 23.21 0.10
CA LYS A 297 9.86 23.03 -1.14
C LYS A 297 10.61 24.29 -1.58
N LYS A 298 10.09 25.49 -1.29
CA LYS A 298 10.80 26.74 -1.61
C LYS A 298 12.09 26.83 -0.79
N TYR A 299 12.02 26.54 0.51
CA TYR A 299 13.20 26.50 1.38
C TYR A 299 14.17 25.39 0.96
N GLU A 300 13.68 24.16 0.75
CA GLU A 300 14.49 23.05 0.23
C GLU A 300 15.24 23.46 -1.03
N ARG A 301 14.56 24.07 -2.00
CA ARG A 301 15.16 24.51 -3.26
C ARG A 301 16.27 25.55 -3.06
N ILE A 302 16.08 26.50 -2.15
CA ILE A 302 17.09 27.52 -1.84
C ILE A 302 18.36 26.85 -1.32
N ILE A 303 18.21 25.89 -0.39
CA ILE A 303 19.33 25.11 0.15
C ILE A 303 19.99 24.27 -0.95
N LEU A 304 19.21 23.49 -1.71
CA LEU A 304 19.72 22.66 -2.82
C LEU A 304 20.43 23.48 -3.89
N LYS A 305 19.97 24.70 -4.21
CA LYS A 305 20.67 25.62 -5.14
C LYS A 305 22.04 26.05 -4.60
N LYS A 306 22.11 26.40 -3.31
CA LYS A 306 23.37 26.78 -2.64
C LYS A 306 24.35 25.59 -2.64
N LEU A 307 23.86 24.40 -2.29
CA LEU A 307 24.64 23.16 -2.32
C LEU A 307 25.14 22.83 -3.72
N LYS A 308 24.28 22.89 -4.74
CA LYS A 308 24.68 22.67 -6.13
C LYS A 308 25.84 23.58 -6.57
N LYS A 309 25.78 24.88 -6.24
CA LYS A 309 26.85 25.83 -6.57
C LYS A 309 28.15 25.44 -5.86
N TYR A 310 28.06 25.02 -4.61
CA TYR A 310 29.21 24.57 -3.83
C TYR A 310 29.83 23.29 -4.40
N PHE A 311 29.03 22.25 -4.66
CA PHE A 311 29.51 20.98 -5.21
C PHE A 311 30.19 21.16 -6.55
N ARG A 312 29.64 22.00 -7.45
CA ARG A 312 30.31 22.36 -8.71
C ARG A 312 31.66 23.03 -8.50
N LYS A 313 31.76 23.99 -7.57
CA LYS A 313 33.03 24.68 -7.27
C LYS A 313 34.09 23.73 -6.71
N LYS A 314 33.65 22.71 -5.97
CA LYS A 314 34.52 21.72 -5.32
C LYS A 314 34.68 20.43 -6.12
N ASN A 315 34.15 20.37 -7.35
CA ASN A 315 34.15 19.19 -8.19
C ASN A 315 33.60 17.92 -7.52
N ILE A 316 32.58 18.07 -6.66
CA ILE A 316 31.93 16.94 -5.97
C ILE A 316 30.88 16.34 -6.91
N LYS A 317 30.95 15.03 -7.15
CA LYS A 317 30.00 14.30 -7.99
C LYS A 317 28.71 14.02 -7.22
N VAL A 318 27.58 14.33 -7.84
CA VAL A 318 26.23 14.07 -7.29
C VAL A 318 25.68 12.83 -7.97
N LEU A 319 25.44 11.78 -7.19
CA LEU A 319 24.98 10.48 -7.69
C LEU A 319 23.46 10.46 -7.92
N GLU A 320 22.69 10.96 -6.95
CA GLU A 320 21.22 10.99 -7.02
C GLU A 320 20.62 12.07 -6.10
N VAL A 321 19.40 12.51 -6.40
CA VAL A 321 18.60 13.38 -5.54
C VAL A 321 17.19 12.82 -5.36
N PHE A 322 16.99 12.13 -4.24
CA PHE A 322 15.70 11.59 -3.86
C PHE A 322 15.05 12.47 -2.79
N LYS A 323 13.84 12.99 -3.04
CA LYS A 323 13.15 13.94 -2.12
C LYS A 323 14.04 15.12 -1.69
N ASN A 324 14.27 15.34 -0.40
CA ASN A 324 15.15 16.37 0.18
C ASN A 324 16.57 15.84 0.47
N GLU A 325 16.90 14.65 -0.04
CA GLU A 325 18.18 13.97 0.17
C GLU A 325 19.04 14.08 -1.09
N VAL A 326 20.34 14.27 -0.90
CA VAL A 326 21.34 14.34 -1.96
C VAL A 326 22.42 13.30 -1.67
N PHE A 327 22.67 12.43 -2.64
CA PHE A 327 23.69 11.40 -2.59
C PHE A 327 24.92 11.88 -3.34
N LEU A 328 26.08 11.86 -2.69
CA LEU A 328 27.34 12.41 -3.19
C LEU A 328 28.41 11.35 -3.22
N LEU A 329 29.27 11.40 -4.24
CA LEU A 329 30.53 10.67 -4.30
C LEU A 329 31.68 11.62 -3.93
N ILE A 330 32.54 11.19 -2.99
CA ILE A 330 33.64 12.02 -2.48
C ILE A 330 34.98 11.28 -2.56
N ASP A 331 35.82 11.65 -3.51
CA ASP A 331 37.04 10.89 -3.83
C ASP A 331 38.18 11.05 -2.81
N LYS A 332 38.29 12.18 -2.09
CA LYS A 332 39.28 12.43 -1.01
C LYS A 332 39.03 13.81 -0.36
N ASN A 333 38.22 13.88 0.71
CA ASN A 333 38.25 14.85 1.84
C ASN A 333 36.93 14.80 2.62
N VAL A 334 36.69 13.69 3.32
CA VAL A 334 35.54 13.57 4.24
C VAL A 334 35.62 14.63 5.33
N GLU A 335 36.80 14.81 5.94
CA GLU A 335 37.02 15.74 7.05
C GLU A 335 36.74 17.20 6.66
N GLU A 336 37.25 17.67 5.51
CA GLU A 336 37.06 19.08 5.08
C GLU A 336 35.59 19.35 4.73
N LEU A 337 34.92 18.41 4.07
CA LEU A 337 33.50 18.55 3.72
C LEU A 337 32.63 18.48 4.97
N LYS A 338 32.86 17.47 5.83
CA LYS A 338 32.16 17.28 7.09
C LYS A 338 32.34 18.52 7.99
N THR A 339 33.56 18.96 8.23
CA THR A 339 33.86 20.16 9.02
C THR A 339 33.19 21.41 8.43
N LYS A 340 33.23 21.62 7.10
CA LYS A 340 32.58 22.80 6.50
C LYS A 340 31.06 22.72 6.53
N MET A 341 30.49 21.54 6.36
CA MET A 341 29.04 21.34 6.41
C MET A 341 28.53 21.40 7.84
N GLU A 342 29.28 20.88 8.82
CA GLU A 342 28.97 21.01 10.24
C GLU A 342 29.10 22.47 10.70
N ASN A 343 30.17 23.17 10.35
CA ASN A 343 30.34 24.57 10.76
C ASN A 343 29.33 25.52 10.12
N LYS A 344 28.91 25.28 8.86
CA LYS A 344 28.04 26.21 8.12
C LYS A 344 26.58 25.79 8.04
N TYR A 345 26.31 24.50 8.09
CA TYR A 345 25.01 23.91 7.80
C TYR A 345 24.58 22.86 8.84
N SER A 346 25.24 22.72 10.01
CA SER A 346 24.84 21.76 11.06
C SER A 346 23.38 21.88 11.48
N ASN A 347 22.85 23.11 11.58
CA ASN A 347 21.44 23.35 11.92
C ASN A 347 20.47 23.05 10.77
N ILE A 348 20.98 22.79 9.56
CA ILE A 348 20.20 22.66 8.32
C ILE A 348 20.27 21.25 7.75
N LEU A 349 21.45 20.62 7.79
CA LEU A 349 21.74 19.36 7.12
C LEU A 349 22.18 18.31 8.13
N GLU A 350 21.74 17.09 7.86
CA GLU A 350 22.26 15.87 8.43
C GLU A 350 23.14 15.18 7.39
N ILE A 351 24.28 14.63 7.82
CA ILE A 351 25.26 14.01 6.94
C ILE A 351 25.49 12.59 7.43
N ASN A 352 25.20 11.62 6.57
CA ASN A 352 25.37 10.21 6.89
C ASN A 352 26.31 9.58 5.87
N TYR A 353 27.29 8.84 6.37
CA TYR A 353 28.12 7.96 5.54
C TYR A 353 27.30 6.73 5.14
N ILE A 354 27.46 6.29 3.90
CA ILE A 354 26.80 5.11 3.37
C ILE A 354 27.86 4.02 3.18
N SER A 355 27.74 2.92 3.92
CA SER A 355 28.69 1.80 3.84
C SER A 355 28.47 0.94 2.60
N ASN A 356 27.23 0.86 2.12
CA ASN A 356 26.84 0.10 0.95
C ASN A 356 25.84 0.92 0.13
N PHE A 357 26.09 1.09 -1.17
CA PHE A 357 25.24 1.87 -2.08
C PHE A 357 25.06 1.12 -3.40
N LEU A 358 23.84 1.14 -3.92
CA LEU A 358 23.47 0.52 -5.18
C LEU A 358 22.37 1.37 -5.83
N LYS A 359 22.52 1.65 -7.12
CA LYS A 359 21.58 2.47 -7.90
C LYS A 359 21.23 1.77 -9.20
N ASP A 360 19.95 1.45 -9.35
CA ASP A 360 19.35 0.99 -10.61
C ASP A 360 18.40 2.08 -11.12
N LYS A 361 18.64 2.71 -12.27
CA LYS A 361 17.74 3.70 -12.91
C LYS A 361 17.16 4.73 -11.92
N LYS A 362 16.03 4.41 -11.27
CA LYS A 362 15.31 5.24 -10.27
C LYS A 362 15.24 4.64 -8.86
N SER A 363 15.72 3.41 -8.67
CA SER A 363 15.75 2.67 -7.42
C SER A 363 17.13 2.79 -6.76
N LEU A 364 17.12 2.98 -5.45
CA LEU A 364 18.30 3.05 -4.59
C LEU A 364 18.18 1.97 -3.52
N LEU A 365 19.27 1.26 -3.29
CA LEU A 365 19.45 0.36 -2.15
C LEU A 365 20.73 0.80 -1.44
N TYR A 366 20.63 1.13 -0.16
CA TYR A 366 21.77 1.62 0.59
C TYR A 366 21.71 1.29 2.08
N GLU A 367 22.86 1.38 2.76
CA GLU A 367 22.99 1.05 4.18
C GLU A 367 23.59 2.20 4.98
N ILE A 368 22.95 2.52 6.11
CA ILE A 368 23.43 3.47 7.12
C ILE A 368 23.24 2.80 8.48
N ASP A 369 24.26 2.79 9.34
CA ASP A 369 24.20 2.22 10.69
C ASP A 369 23.60 0.79 10.74
N LYS A 370 24.02 -0.08 9.82
CA LYS A 370 23.50 -1.46 9.65
C LYS A 370 22.03 -1.57 9.26
N LYS A 371 21.38 -0.44 8.96
CA LYS A 371 20.01 -0.39 8.48
C LYS A 371 19.98 -0.17 6.98
N ILE A 372 19.46 -1.17 6.29
CA ILE A 372 19.30 -1.15 4.84
C ILE A 372 18.00 -0.45 4.48
N THR A 373 18.09 0.46 3.52
CA THR A 373 16.96 1.22 3.00
C THR A 373 16.91 1.02 1.48
N GLY A 374 15.78 0.51 1.01
CA GLY A 374 15.45 0.44 -0.40
C GLY A 374 14.43 1.50 -0.81
N THR A 375 14.40 1.84 -2.09
CA THR A 375 13.40 2.72 -2.68
C THR A 375 12.85 2.11 -3.96
N ASN A 376 11.59 2.43 -4.27
CA ASN A 376 10.90 1.97 -5.48
C ASN A 376 10.92 0.45 -5.62
N GLU A 377 11.72 -0.10 -6.55
CA GLU A 377 11.81 -1.55 -6.79
C GLU A 377 12.60 -2.28 -5.71
N PHE A 378 13.45 -1.59 -4.95
CA PHE A 378 14.21 -2.17 -3.84
C PHE A 378 13.54 -2.01 -2.47
N ASP A 379 12.36 -1.38 -2.38
CA ASP A 379 11.61 -1.33 -1.11
C ASP A 379 11.29 -2.77 -0.65
N TYR A 380 11.43 -3.08 0.65
CA TYR A 380 11.38 -4.46 1.20
C TYR A 380 10.27 -4.65 2.28
N GLY A 381 9.23 -3.82 2.30
CA GLY A 381 8.13 -3.95 3.27
C GLY A 381 7.05 -4.99 2.93
N ASN A 382 6.38 -5.56 3.94
CA ASN A 382 5.16 -6.41 3.78
C ASN A 382 3.95 -5.66 3.16
N LEU A 383 4.10 -4.38 2.82
CA LEU A 383 3.11 -3.56 2.10
C LEU A 383 3.44 -3.43 0.61
N ILE A 384 4.40 -4.23 0.13
CA ILE A 384 4.76 -4.37 -1.26
C ILE A 384 3.66 -5.09 -2.04
N ILE A 385 3.43 -4.64 -3.28
CA ILE A 385 2.54 -5.32 -4.22
C ILE A 385 3.08 -6.74 -4.47
N PRO A 386 2.26 -7.82 -4.42
CA PRO A 386 2.72 -9.21 -4.55
C PRO A 386 3.39 -9.55 -5.90
N ARG A 387 3.39 -8.60 -6.82
CA ARG A 387 4.06 -8.67 -8.12
C ARG A 387 5.52 -8.23 -8.06
N GLN A 388 6.01 -7.70 -6.94
CA GLN A 388 7.43 -7.40 -6.75
C GLN A 388 8.10 -8.63 -6.12
N HIS A 389 9.21 -9.07 -6.70
CA HIS A 389 9.93 -10.29 -6.29
C HIS A 389 10.67 -10.07 -4.96
N ILE A 390 9.96 -10.24 -3.83
CA ILE A 390 10.55 -10.06 -2.48
C ILE A 390 11.84 -10.88 -2.34
N TRP A 391 11.84 -12.11 -2.84
CA TRP A 391 13.01 -12.98 -2.84
C TRP A 391 14.19 -12.40 -3.64
N LEU A 392 13.94 -11.80 -4.82
CA LEU A 392 14.98 -11.25 -5.67
C LEU A 392 15.65 -10.07 -4.98
N ILE A 393 14.88 -9.18 -4.33
CA ILE A 393 15.43 -8.04 -3.58
C ILE A 393 16.43 -8.52 -2.52
N LYS A 394 16.11 -9.61 -1.81
CA LYS A 394 16.99 -10.21 -0.81
C LYS A 394 18.24 -10.83 -1.43
N VAL A 395 18.10 -11.52 -2.56
CA VAL A 395 19.23 -12.10 -3.31
C VAL A 395 20.17 -11.00 -3.80
N LEU A 396 19.65 -9.95 -4.45
CA LEU A 396 20.43 -8.83 -4.96
C LEU A 396 21.22 -8.14 -3.86
N LYS A 397 20.57 -7.90 -2.71
CA LYS A 397 21.23 -7.32 -1.54
C LYS A 397 22.45 -8.14 -1.12
N ASN A 398 22.27 -9.44 -0.89
CA ASN A 398 23.33 -10.29 -0.36
C ASN A 398 24.43 -10.53 -1.42
N TYR A 399 24.05 -10.57 -2.70
CA TYR A 399 25.00 -10.61 -3.81
C TYR A 399 25.88 -9.35 -3.85
N PHE A 400 25.27 -8.16 -3.81
CA PHE A 400 26.01 -6.91 -3.94
C PHE A 400 26.78 -6.52 -2.68
N PHE A 401 26.17 -6.62 -1.51
CA PHE A 401 26.74 -6.11 -0.24
C PHE A 401 27.53 -7.17 0.51
N ASP A 402 27.00 -8.39 0.61
CA ASP A 402 27.64 -9.48 1.36
C ASP A 402 28.57 -10.33 0.47
N LYS A 403 28.66 -10.00 -0.83
CA LYS A 403 29.46 -10.73 -1.85
C LYS A 403 29.16 -12.23 -1.89
N LYS A 404 27.94 -12.62 -1.52
CA LYS A 404 27.50 -14.00 -1.59
C LYS A 404 27.24 -14.42 -3.04
N ASN A 405 27.50 -15.68 -3.35
CA ASN A 405 27.10 -16.26 -4.62
C ASN A 405 25.56 -16.36 -4.70
N ILE A 406 24.99 -16.01 -5.85
CA ILE A 406 23.53 -16.03 -6.11
C ILE A 406 22.94 -17.42 -5.85
N GLU A 407 23.61 -18.48 -6.29
CA GLU A 407 23.15 -19.86 -6.11
C GLU A 407 23.11 -20.24 -4.63
N THR A 408 24.17 -19.92 -3.89
CA THR A 408 24.21 -20.16 -2.45
C THR A 408 23.10 -19.39 -1.73
N GLU A 409 22.87 -18.12 -2.07
CA GLU A 409 21.84 -17.31 -1.42
C GLU A 409 20.44 -17.80 -1.72
N ILE A 410 20.13 -18.18 -2.96
CA ILE A 410 18.82 -18.74 -3.30
C ILE A 410 18.57 -20.04 -2.55
N LYS A 411 19.56 -20.94 -2.49
CA LYS A 411 19.46 -22.20 -1.71
C LYS A 411 19.27 -21.93 -0.22
N GLU A 412 20.04 -21.01 0.37
CA GLU A 412 19.89 -20.63 1.78
C GLU A 412 18.54 -19.97 2.07
N LEU A 413 18.07 -19.11 1.17
CA LEU A 413 16.78 -18.44 1.31
C LEU A 413 15.65 -19.45 1.26
N PHE A 414 15.72 -20.39 0.32
CA PHE A 414 14.75 -21.46 0.18
C PHE A 414 14.70 -22.36 1.44
N LEU A 415 15.86 -22.73 1.99
CA LEU A 415 15.92 -23.51 3.24
C LEU A 415 15.35 -22.78 4.44
N LYS A 416 15.46 -21.44 4.50
CA LYS A 416 14.97 -20.64 5.62
C LYS A 416 13.50 -20.28 5.51
N ASN A 417 13.04 -19.98 4.29
CA ASN A 417 11.69 -19.53 4.00
C ASN A 417 11.41 -19.73 2.50
N PRO A 418 10.88 -20.89 2.09
CA PRO A 418 10.61 -21.17 0.67
C PRO A 418 9.39 -20.38 0.14
N ASP A 419 8.53 -19.88 1.00
CA ASP A 419 7.26 -19.23 0.66
C ASP A 419 7.46 -17.94 -0.15
N VAL A 420 8.57 -17.24 0.09
CA VAL A 420 8.90 -15.98 -0.60
C VAL A 420 9.13 -16.14 -2.09
N PHE A 421 9.28 -17.38 -2.59
CA PHE A 421 9.49 -17.69 -3.99
C PHE A 421 8.18 -17.78 -4.80
N PHE A 422 7.03 -17.84 -4.13
CA PHE A 422 5.74 -17.81 -4.81
C PHE A 422 5.46 -16.47 -5.49
N LEU A 423 4.94 -16.53 -6.71
CA LEU A 423 4.50 -15.42 -7.54
C LEU A 423 2.98 -15.45 -7.71
N TYR A 424 2.37 -14.32 -8.02
CA TYR A 424 0.92 -14.22 -8.18
C TYR A 424 0.52 -13.56 -9.48
N ALA A 425 -0.34 -14.23 -10.24
CA ALA A 425 -0.91 -13.71 -11.47
C ALA A 425 -2.43 -13.68 -11.40
N SER A 426 -3.01 -12.58 -11.89
CA SER A 426 -4.43 -12.53 -12.24
C SER A 426 -4.59 -13.07 -13.64
N ILE A 427 -5.39 -14.11 -13.77
CA ILE A 427 -5.57 -14.85 -15.02
C ILE A 427 -6.92 -14.43 -15.60
N TYR A 428 -6.90 -13.87 -16.81
CA TYR A 428 -8.08 -13.28 -17.47
C TYR A 428 -8.73 -14.23 -18.50
N GLU A 429 -8.04 -15.30 -18.83
CA GLU A 429 -8.50 -16.39 -19.69
C GLU A 429 -8.35 -17.71 -18.97
N ASN A 430 -8.82 -18.80 -19.56
CA ASN A 430 -8.61 -20.09 -18.93
C ASN A 430 -7.23 -20.63 -19.27
N ILE A 431 -6.63 -21.32 -18.32
CA ILE A 431 -5.32 -21.95 -18.51
C ILE A 431 -5.49 -23.44 -18.40
N TYR A 432 -4.92 -24.15 -19.36
CA TYR A 432 -5.04 -25.59 -19.48
C TYR A 432 -3.76 -26.25 -18.97
N ALA A 433 -3.93 -27.38 -18.30
CA ALA A 433 -2.80 -28.26 -18.02
C ALA A 433 -2.19 -28.80 -19.31
N CYS A 434 -0.99 -29.34 -19.19
CA CYS A 434 -0.29 -30.08 -20.21
C CYS A 434 0.13 -31.43 -19.64
N ASP A 435 0.24 -32.44 -20.49
CA ASP A 435 0.91 -33.69 -20.13
C ASP A 435 2.44 -33.51 -20.09
N ASN A 436 3.15 -34.58 -19.72
CA ASN A 436 4.61 -34.59 -19.60
C ASN A 436 5.34 -34.28 -20.92
N ASP A 437 4.65 -34.41 -22.07
CA ASP A 437 5.18 -34.10 -23.40
C ASP A 437 4.83 -32.65 -23.84
N GLY A 438 4.18 -31.87 -22.95
CA GLY A 438 3.80 -30.49 -23.20
C GLY A 438 2.53 -30.32 -24.05
N LYS A 439 1.74 -31.39 -24.26
CA LYS A 439 0.49 -31.33 -25.02
C LYS A 439 -0.64 -30.89 -24.11
N VAL A 440 -1.45 -29.94 -24.60
CA VAL A 440 -2.55 -29.33 -23.85
C VAL A 440 -3.65 -30.36 -23.53
N LEU A 441 -4.00 -30.44 -22.25
CA LEU A 441 -5.12 -31.21 -21.72
C LEU A 441 -6.37 -30.32 -21.68
N TYR A 442 -7.39 -30.67 -22.46
CA TYR A 442 -8.63 -29.88 -22.59
C TYR A 442 -9.72 -30.30 -21.60
N GLU A 443 -9.44 -31.21 -20.67
CA GLU A 443 -10.42 -31.65 -19.67
C GLU A 443 -10.77 -30.52 -18.70
N ASP A 444 -12.06 -30.35 -18.38
CA ASP A 444 -12.56 -29.24 -17.56
C ASP A 444 -12.00 -29.25 -16.12
N ASN A 445 -11.62 -30.42 -15.59
CA ASN A 445 -11.03 -30.56 -14.26
C ASN A 445 -9.58 -30.06 -14.20
N ASP A 446 -8.87 -30.08 -15.33
CA ASP A 446 -7.45 -29.71 -15.45
C ASP A 446 -7.26 -28.25 -15.89
N ARG A 447 -8.33 -27.47 -15.86
CA ARG A 447 -8.36 -26.08 -16.30
C ARG A 447 -8.42 -25.11 -15.12
N LEU A 448 -7.48 -24.16 -15.10
CA LEU A 448 -7.57 -22.98 -14.27
C LEU A 448 -8.61 -22.01 -14.86
N ARG A 449 -9.55 -21.61 -14.02
CA ARG A 449 -10.64 -20.68 -14.39
C ARG A 449 -10.13 -19.26 -14.57
N LYS A 450 -10.66 -18.58 -15.60
CA LYS A 450 -10.50 -17.14 -15.81
C LYS A 450 -11.04 -16.29 -14.64
N ASN A 451 -10.55 -15.06 -14.56
CA ASN A 451 -10.85 -14.05 -13.54
C ASN A 451 -10.53 -14.49 -12.10
N ARG A 452 -9.45 -15.26 -11.96
CA ARG A 452 -8.94 -15.76 -10.69
C ARG A 452 -7.50 -15.31 -10.49
N LYS A 453 -7.06 -15.23 -9.24
CA LYS A 453 -5.65 -15.13 -8.90
C LYS A 453 -5.11 -16.53 -8.65
N TYR A 454 -3.91 -16.75 -9.15
CA TYR A 454 -3.20 -18.01 -8.98
C TYR A 454 -1.85 -17.78 -8.33
N ARG A 455 -1.41 -18.78 -7.56
CA ARG A 455 -0.06 -18.86 -7.00
C ARG A 455 0.78 -19.66 -7.99
N LEU A 456 1.92 -19.11 -8.35
CA LEU A 456 2.82 -19.61 -9.39
C LEU A 456 4.21 -19.80 -8.78
N TYR A 457 4.94 -20.80 -9.25
CA TYR A 457 6.36 -20.96 -8.95
C TYR A 457 7.03 -21.66 -10.14
N PHE A 458 8.35 -21.48 -10.28
CA PHE A 458 9.13 -22.27 -11.24
C PHE A 458 9.20 -23.70 -10.74
N SER A 459 8.77 -24.66 -11.56
CA SER A 459 8.66 -26.07 -11.18
C SER A 459 9.57 -26.94 -12.05
N LYS A 460 10.15 -27.99 -11.45
CA LYS A 460 10.95 -29.00 -12.15
C LYS A 460 10.11 -29.87 -13.07
N THR A 461 8.85 -30.10 -12.72
CA THR A 461 7.94 -31.03 -13.41
C THR A 461 6.73 -30.30 -14.01
N GLY A 462 6.96 -29.12 -14.59
CA GLY A 462 5.95 -28.19 -15.12
C GLY A 462 4.80 -28.86 -15.89
N ASN A 463 3.56 -28.55 -15.52
CA ASN A 463 2.34 -29.15 -16.10
C ASN A 463 1.34 -28.12 -16.66
N TYR A 464 1.67 -26.83 -16.77
CA TYR A 464 0.69 -25.81 -17.20
C TYR A 464 1.31 -24.76 -18.14
N LYS A 465 0.69 -24.56 -19.31
CA LYS A 465 1.06 -23.50 -20.25
C LYS A 465 0.32 -22.20 -19.90
N VAL A 466 0.98 -21.30 -19.18
CA VAL A 466 0.34 -20.06 -18.73
C VAL A 466 0.24 -19.04 -19.88
N VAL A 467 -0.95 -18.92 -20.50
CA VAL A 467 -1.21 -17.85 -21.48
C VAL A 467 -1.57 -16.55 -20.76
N ILE A 468 -0.57 -15.69 -20.53
CA ILE A 468 -0.78 -14.34 -19.99
C ILE A 468 -0.86 -13.37 -21.17
N GLN A 469 -2.01 -12.73 -21.39
CA GLN A 469 -2.17 -11.75 -22.47
C GLN A 469 -1.11 -10.63 -22.40
N GLU A 470 -0.45 -10.36 -23.54
CA GLU A 470 0.57 -9.34 -23.81
C GLU A 470 0.20 -7.89 -23.40
N LYS A 471 -1.06 -7.59 -23.06
CA LYS A 471 -1.50 -6.21 -22.79
C LYS A 471 -0.99 -5.60 -21.49
N ASN A 472 -0.10 -6.29 -20.80
CA ASN A 472 0.39 -5.92 -19.49
C ASN A 472 1.92 -5.75 -19.56
N LYS A 473 2.43 -4.55 -19.20
CA LYS A 473 3.86 -4.21 -18.99
C LYS A 473 4.66 -5.17 -18.07
N TYR A 474 4.03 -6.24 -17.62
CA TYR A 474 4.50 -7.27 -16.70
C TYR A 474 5.42 -8.28 -17.39
N TYR A 475 5.22 -8.57 -18.68
CA TYR A 475 6.00 -9.58 -19.42
C TYR A 475 7.50 -9.26 -19.49
N LYS A 476 7.85 -8.03 -19.90
CA LYS A 476 9.25 -7.58 -20.02
C LYS A 476 9.96 -7.30 -18.69
N LYS A 477 9.23 -7.20 -17.57
CA LYS A 477 9.83 -6.86 -16.26
C LYS A 477 10.21 -8.08 -15.44
N PHE A 478 9.62 -9.23 -15.73
CA PHE A 478 9.63 -10.37 -14.81
C PHE A 478 10.14 -11.65 -15.44
N GLY A 479 10.83 -11.55 -16.59
CA GLY A 479 11.53 -12.69 -17.21
C GLY A 479 10.64 -13.92 -17.35
N PHE A 480 9.33 -13.70 -17.56
CA PHE A 480 8.50 -14.74 -18.11
C PHE A 480 9.07 -14.96 -19.50
N GLY A 481 9.74 -16.10 -19.69
CA GLY A 481 10.17 -16.52 -21.02
C GLY A 481 8.98 -16.54 -21.98
N ASP A 482 9.25 -16.85 -23.25
CA ASP A 482 8.23 -17.04 -24.27
C ASP A 482 6.97 -17.69 -23.66
N VAL A 483 5.78 -17.15 -23.94
CA VAL A 483 4.47 -17.71 -23.52
C VAL A 483 4.33 -19.20 -23.90
N ASN A 484 5.24 -19.69 -24.74
CA ASN A 484 5.44 -21.07 -25.16
C ASN A 484 6.43 -21.91 -24.32
N SER A 485 6.99 -21.40 -23.23
CA SER A 485 7.93 -22.11 -22.35
C SER A 485 7.21 -22.94 -21.27
N ASN A 486 7.52 -24.24 -21.17
CA ASN A 486 6.87 -25.23 -20.31
C ASN A 486 7.31 -25.21 -18.81
N LEU A 487 7.84 -24.11 -18.29
CA LEU A 487 8.64 -24.11 -17.04
C LEU A 487 7.87 -23.81 -15.73
N TYR A 488 6.53 -23.86 -15.71
CA TYR A 488 5.77 -23.46 -14.52
C TYR A 488 4.71 -24.49 -14.11
N LYS A 489 4.56 -24.67 -12.79
CA LYS A 489 3.32 -25.19 -12.21
C LYS A 489 2.52 -24.06 -11.61
N VAL A 490 1.22 -24.15 -11.82
CA VAL A 490 0.25 -23.27 -11.20
C VAL A 490 -0.49 -24.04 -10.12
N LYS A 491 -0.51 -23.50 -8.91
CA LYS A 491 -1.42 -24.00 -7.87
C LYS A 491 -2.50 -22.97 -7.58
N LYS A 492 -3.67 -23.47 -7.16
CA LYS A 492 -4.75 -22.62 -6.68
C LYS A 492 -4.26 -21.84 -5.46
N VAL A 493 -4.68 -20.57 -5.35
CA VAL A 493 -4.30 -19.66 -4.26
C VAL A 493 -4.84 -20.10 -2.91
N GLU A 494 -5.89 -20.92 -2.93
CA GLU A 494 -6.68 -21.44 -1.82
C GLU A 494 -5.97 -22.51 -0.97
N THR A 495 -4.80 -23.01 -1.38
CA THR A 495 -3.98 -23.90 -0.53
C THR A 495 -3.12 -23.04 0.38
N ASN A 496 -3.23 -23.25 1.70
CA ASN A 496 -2.36 -22.56 2.65
C ASN A 496 -0.90 -22.86 2.29
N VAL A 497 0.01 -21.90 2.47
CA VAL A 497 1.44 -22.17 2.25
C VAL A 497 1.93 -23.29 3.18
N ASN A 498 1.35 -23.38 4.39
CA ASN A 498 1.62 -24.44 5.35
C ASN A 498 1.14 -25.84 4.89
N GLU A 499 0.25 -25.90 3.90
CA GLU A 499 -0.29 -27.15 3.33
C GLU A 499 0.43 -27.50 2.00
N PHE A 500 1.41 -26.71 1.58
CA PHE A 500 2.18 -27.01 0.39
C PHE A 500 3.25 -28.05 0.71
N GLU A 501 3.09 -29.27 0.19
CA GLU A 501 4.03 -30.37 0.45
C GLU A 501 5.12 -30.50 -0.64
N ASP A 502 4.89 -29.94 -1.83
CA ASP A 502 5.75 -30.12 -3.01
C ASP A 502 6.92 -29.11 -3.10
N TYR A 503 7.52 -28.72 -1.97
CA TYR A 503 8.66 -27.79 -1.99
C TYR A 503 9.84 -28.33 -2.82
N GLU A 504 10.03 -29.65 -2.83
CA GLU A 504 11.06 -30.31 -3.63
C GLU A 504 10.89 -30.11 -5.14
N ASP A 505 9.68 -29.80 -5.61
CA ASP A 505 9.38 -29.53 -7.01
C ASP A 505 9.74 -28.11 -7.45
N MET A 506 10.07 -27.19 -6.52
CA MET A 506 10.54 -25.86 -6.91
C MET A 506 11.89 -25.96 -7.66
N ASP A 507 11.92 -25.42 -8.88
CA ASP A 507 13.13 -25.36 -9.68
C ASP A 507 13.98 -24.14 -9.31
N LEU A 508 14.86 -24.32 -8.33
CA LEU A 508 15.79 -23.29 -7.91
C LEU A 508 16.75 -22.84 -9.03
N CYS A 509 17.03 -23.69 -10.03
CA CYS A 509 17.89 -23.31 -11.16
C CYS A 509 17.24 -22.18 -11.96
N SER A 510 15.94 -22.28 -12.29
CA SER A 510 15.20 -21.19 -12.92
C SER A 510 15.23 -19.89 -12.13
N TYR A 511 15.12 -19.95 -10.79
CA TYR A 511 15.25 -18.75 -9.94
C TYR A 511 16.67 -18.17 -9.98
N ILE A 512 17.70 -19.01 -10.00
CA ILE A 512 19.12 -18.61 -10.11
C ILE A 512 19.38 -17.93 -11.44
N ASP A 513 18.95 -18.54 -12.54
CA ASP A 513 19.13 -18.00 -13.89
C ASP A 513 18.37 -16.69 -14.05
N TYR A 514 17.15 -16.60 -13.50
CA TYR A 514 16.40 -15.35 -13.47
C TYR A 514 17.15 -14.24 -12.72
N ALA A 515 17.71 -14.53 -11.54
CA ALA A 515 18.45 -13.53 -10.76
C ALA A 515 19.72 -13.07 -11.49
N LYS A 516 20.45 -14.00 -12.12
CA LYS A 516 21.63 -13.68 -12.94
C LYS A 516 21.24 -12.80 -14.13
N ASN A 517 20.22 -13.20 -14.90
CA ASN A 517 19.73 -12.41 -16.04
C ASN A 517 19.27 -11.01 -15.62
N TYR A 518 18.57 -10.89 -14.48
CA TYR A 518 18.17 -9.58 -13.97
C TYR A 518 19.37 -8.68 -13.65
N ILE A 519 20.42 -9.25 -13.05
CA ILE A 519 21.69 -8.56 -12.78
C ILE A 519 22.34 -8.15 -14.10
N ASP A 520 22.47 -9.07 -15.06
CA ASP A 520 23.13 -8.78 -16.33
C ASP A 520 22.39 -7.69 -17.11
N GLU A 521 21.06 -7.77 -17.21
CA GLU A 521 20.25 -6.78 -17.94
C GLU A 521 20.24 -5.38 -17.32
N ASN A 522 20.30 -5.29 -15.99
CA ASN A 522 20.11 -4.02 -15.30
C ASN A 522 21.39 -3.49 -14.67
N PHE A 523 22.48 -4.26 -14.63
CA PHE A 523 23.71 -3.96 -13.89
C PHE A 523 25.01 -4.22 -14.67
N SER A 524 24.99 -4.87 -15.84
CA SER A 524 26.20 -5.06 -16.65
C SER A 524 26.62 -3.80 -17.41
N GLU A 525 27.93 -3.63 -17.63
CA GLU A 525 28.53 -2.50 -18.37
C GLU A 525 28.12 -2.46 -19.86
N GLU A 526 27.78 -3.62 -20.46
CA GLU A 526 27.42 -3.73 -21.89
C GLU A 526 25.96 -3.30 -22.19
N SER A 527 25.09 -3.23 -21.18
CA SER A 527 23.68 -2.83 -21.37
C SER A 527 23.46 -1.34 -21.70
N ASN A 528 24.55 -0.55 -21.79
CA ASN A 528 24.57 0.90 -21.99
C ASN A 528 25.19 1.37 -23.32
N SER A 529 25.38 0.48 -24.31
CA SER A 529 25.82 0.89 -25.66
C SER A 529 24.65 1.34 -26.54
#